data_AF-A0A7Y2L340-F1
#
_entry.id   AF-A0A7Y2L340-F1
#
_cell.length_a   1.000
_cell.length_b   1.000
_cell.length_c   1.000
_cell.angle_alpha   90.00
_cell.angle_beta   90.00
_cell.angle_gamma   90.00
#
_symmetry.space_group_name_H-M   'P 1'
#
loop_
_entity.id
_entity.type
_entity.pdbx_description
1 polymer ?
#
loop_
_entity_poly.entity_id
_entity_poly.type
_entity_poly.pdbx_seq_one_letter_code
_entity_poly.pdbx_strand_id
1 'polypeptide(L)' 'MDPKLIEALGDELFHALLERRSLQPLTQRYPDLTLETAYQISLRFLQRREALGEQVIGKKIGVTSRAVQDMLDVHQPDF' A
#
# COMPACT_ATOMS: atom_id res chain seq x y z
N MET A 1 -13.17 5.19 -4.64
CA MET A 1 -13.28 3.75 -5.00
C MET A 1 -14.24 3.07 -4.04
N ASP A 2 -14.90 1.99 -4.46
CA ASP A 2 -15.79 1.18 -3.61
C ASP A 2 -14.99 0.55 -2.44
N PRO A 3 -15.44 0.65 -1.17
CA PRO A 3 -14.82 -0.03 -0.04
C PRO A 3 -14.52 -1.52 -0.27
N LYS A 4 -15.40 -2.26 -0.96
CA LYS A 4 -15.15 -3.68 -1.26
C LYS A 4 -13.96 -3.89 -2.18
N LEU A 5 -13.77 -2.99 -3.15
CA LEU A 5 -12.63 -3.04 -4.05
C LEU A 5 -11.34 -2.75 -3.27
N ILE A 6 -11.35 -1.79 -2.36
CA ILE A 6 -10.20 -1.45 -1.50
C ILE A 6 -9.78 -2.66 -0.66
N GLU A 7 -10.74 -3.36 -0.06
CA GLU A 7 -10.46 -4.59 0.68
C GLU A 7 -9.87 -5.68 -0.22
N ALA A 8 -10.46 -5.88 -1.41
CA ALA A 8 -9.99 -6.87 -2.37
C ALA A 8 -8.56 -6.59 -2.85
N LEU A 9 -8.18 -5.32 -3.06
CA LEU A 9 -6.83 -4.94 -3.47
C LEU A 9 -5.81 -5.14 -2.35
N GLY A 10 -6.17 -4.87 -1.10
CA GLY A 10 -5.33 -5.18 0.06
C GLY A 10 -5.09 -6.68 0.21
N ASP A 11 -6.15 -7.48 0.02
CA ASP A 11 -6.06 -8.94 0.05
C ASP A 11 -5.24 -9.47 -1.14
N GLU A 12 -5.38 -8.90 -2.33
CA GLU A 12 -4.60 -9.26 -3.51
C GLU A 12 -3.09 -9.03 -3.29
N LEU A 13 -2.70 -7.89 -2.71
CA LEU A 13 -1.31 -7.61 -2.36
C LEU A 13 -0.78 -8.59 -1.32
N PHE A 14 -1.59 -8.95 -0.33
CA PHE A 14 -1.23 -9.91 0.70
C PHE A 14 -1.02 -11.32 0.11
N HIS A 15 -1.91 -11.77 -0.78
CA HIS A 15 -1.75 -13.04 -1.48
C HIS A 15 -0.51 -13.04 -2.39
N ALA A 16 -0.25 -11.93 -3.11
CA ALA A 16 0.95 -11.81 -3.93
C ALA A 16 2.25 -11.92 -3.12
N LEU A 17 2.28 -11.40 -1.89
CA LEU A 17 3.39 -11.59 -0.95
C LEU A 17 3.59 -13.07 -0.62
N LEU A 18 2.53 -13.77 -0.21
CA LEU A 18 2.60 -15.19 0.18
C LEU A 18 3.05 -16.08 -1.00
N GLU A 19 2.56 -15.77 -2.19
CA GLU A 19 2.85 -16.49 -3.44
C GLU A 19 4.19 -16.07 -4.06
N ARG A 20 4.85 -15.04 -3.54
CA ARG A 20 6.10 -14.47 -4.05
C ARG A 20 6.01 -14.06 -5.52
N ARG A 21 4.88 -13.47 -5.92
CA ARG A 21 4.65 -12.99 -7.28
C ARG A 21 4.50 -11.48 -7.34
N SER A 22 4.88 -10.90 -8.47
CA SER A 22 4.66 -9.49 -8.74
C SER A 22 3.26 -9.24 -9.27
N LEU A 23 2.78 -8.01 -9.07
CA LEU A 23 1.51 -7.50 -9.61
C LEU A 23 1.79 -6.37 -10.60
N GLN A 24 0.89 -6.19 -11.57
CA GLN A 24 0.85 -4.93 -12.31
C GLN A 24 0.54 -3.79 -11.32
N PRO A 25 1.19 -2.61 -11.45
CA PRO A 25 0.95 -1.48 -10.55
C PRO A 25 -0.54 -1.12 -10.44
N LEU A 26 -1.02 -0.90 -9.21
CA LEU A 26 -2.43 -0.57 -8.98
C LEU A 26 -2.84 0.74 -9.67
N THR A 27 -1.92 1.71 -9.76
CA THR A 27 -2.14 2.98 -10.47
C THR A 27 -2.35 2.82 -11.97
N GLN A 28 -1.83 1.75 -12.59
CA GLN A 28 -2.10 1.44 -14.00
C GLN A 28 -3.45 0.76 -14.19
N ARG A 29 -3.91 0.00 -13.19
CA ARG A 29 -5.19 -0.73 -13.23
C ARG A 29 -6.37 0.17 -12.83
N TYR A 30 -6.13 1.11 -11.91
CA TYR A 30 -7.12 2.01 -11.34
C TYR A 30 -6.57 3.45 -11.35
N PRO A 31 -6.75 4.19 -12.46
CA PRO A 31 -6.23 5.56 -12.59
C PRO A 31 -6.79 6.55 -11.57
N ASP A 32 -8.00 6.28 -11.03
CA ASP A 32 -8.66 7.12 -10.02
C ASP A 32 -8.20 6.82 -8.58
N LEU A 33 -7.15 6.01 -8.41
CA LEU A 33 -6.60 5.67 -7.11
C LEU A 33 -5.98 6.91 -6.46
N THR A 34 -6.54 7.29 -5.32
CA THR A 34 -6.07 8.45 -4.53
C THR A 34 -5.14 7.99 -3.42
N LEU A 35 -4.36 8.93 -2.87
CA LEU A 35 -3.50 8.68 -1.70
C LEU A 35 -4.29 8.10 -0.51
N GLU A 36 -5.50 8.61 -0.26
CA GLU A 36 -6.37 8.11 0.79
C GLU A 36 -6.70 6.64 0.59
N THR A 37 -7.13 6.26 -0.62
CA THR A 37 -7.44 4.85 -0.92
C THR A 37 -6.20 3.97 -0.90
N ALA A 38 -5.02 4.50 -1.24
CA ALA A 38 -3.75 3.77 -1.12
C ALA A 38 -3.44 3.40 0.32
N TYR A 39 -3.62 4.33 1.27
CA TYR A 39 -3.44 4.03 2.69
C TYR A 39 -4.50 3.06 3.23
N GLN A 40 -5.75 3.13 2.75
CA GLN A 40 -6.78 2.15 3.12
C GLN A 40 -6.43 0.74 2.63
N ILE A 41 -5.89 0.60 1.42
CA ILE A 41 -5.36 -0.66 0.89
C ILE A 41 -4.19 -1.17 1.76
N SER A 42 -3.25 -0.29 2.13
CA SER A 42 -2.12 -0.62 3.02
C SER A 42 -2.58 -1.11 4.39
N LEU A 43 -3.59 -0.45 4.98
CA LEU A 43 -4.18 -0.87 6.25
C LEU A 43 -4.85 -2.24 6.14
N ARG A 44 -5.56 -2.53 5.05
CA ARG A 44 -6.14 -3.87 4.84
C ARG A 44 -5.05 -4.94 4.78
N PHE A 45 -3.98 -4.69 4.03
CA PHE A 45 -2.83 -5.59 3.98
C PHE A 45 -2.23 -5.85 5.37
N LEU A 46 -2.09 -4.81 6.19
CA LEU A 46 -1.62 -4.93 7.56
C LEU A 46 -2.56 -5.79 8.42
N GLN A 47 -3.87 -5.54 8.34
CA GLN A 47 -4.87 -6.32 9.07
C GLN A 47 -4.80 -7.82 8.76
N ARG A 48 -4.48 -8.19 7.51
CA ARG A 48 -4.29 -9.60 7.12
C ARG A 48 -3.10 -10.24 7.83
N ARG A 49 -2.03 -9.49 8.04
CA ARG A 49 -0.85 -9.96 8.80
C ARG A 49 -1.16 -10.07 10.29
N GLU A 50 -1.83 -9.08 10.87
CA GLU A 50 -2.26 -9.10 12.27
C GLU A 50 -3.22 -10.28 12.55
N ALA A 51 -4.11 -10.60 11.60
CA ALA A 51 -5.00 -11.76 11.71
C ALA A 51 -4.27 -13.12 11.72
N LEU A 52 -3.01 -13.17 11.26
CA LEU A 52 -2.13 -14.34 11.39
C LEU A 52 -1.31 -14.34 12.70
N GLY A 53 -1.53 -13.37 13.58
CA GLY A 53 -0.85 -13.24 14.86
C GLY A 53 0.44 -12.42 14.81
N GLU A 54 0.74 -11.75 13.70
CA GLU A 54 1.85 -10.78 13.65
C GLU A 54 1.56 -9.54 14.49
N GLN A 55 2.60 -8.90 15.03
CA GLN A 55 2.49 -7.70 15.85
C GLN A 55 3.21 -6.52 15.21
N VAL A 56 2.56 -5.36 15.24
CA VAL A 56 3.17 -4.08 14.83
C VAL A 56 4.18 -3.64 15.88
N ILE A 57 5.46 -3.58 15.51
CA ILE A 57 6.55 -3.16 16.40
C ILE A 57 7.08 -1.75 16.10
N GLY A 58 6.54 -1.07 15.09
CA GLY A 58 6.98 0.26 14.69
C GLY A 58 6.45 0.66 13.31
N LYS A 59 6.90 1.84 12.83
CA LYS A 59 6.59 2.37 11.50
C LYS A 59 7.88 2.79 10.80
N LYS A 60 7.89 2.80 9.47
CA LYS A 60 9.05 3.16 8.66
C LYS A 60 8.72 4.36 7.80
N ILE A 61 9.40 5.49 8.03
CA ILE A 61 9.24 6.66 7.16
C ILE A 61 10.10 6.49 5.90
N GLY A 62 9.47 6.52 4.75
CA GLY A 62 10.06 6.49 3.41
C GLY A 62 10.04 7.86 2.74
N VAL A 63 10.68 7.96 1.57
CA VAL A 63 10.66 9.16 0.72
C VAL A 63 11.08 10.43 1.49
N THR A 64 12.08 10.33 2.36
CA THR A 64 12.57 11.44 3.21
C THR A 64 13.61 12.33 2.53
N SER A 65 14.11 11.93 1.36
CA SER A 65 15.05 12.72 0.57
C SER A 65 14.30 13.68 -0.35
N ARG A 66 14.67 14.97 -0.35
CA ARG A 66 14.14 15.97 -1.28
C ARG A 66 14.34 15.55 -2.74
N ALA A 67 15.51 15.03 -3.08
CA ALA A 67 15.78 14.58 -4.45
C ALA A 67 14.86 13.42 -4.88
N VAL A 68 14.50 12.52 -3.96
CA VAL A 68 13.57 11.42 -4.25
C VAL A 68 12.13 11.92 -4.31
N GLN A 69 11.76 12.87 -3.45
CA GLN A 69 10.46 13.55 -3.48
C GLN A 69 10.24 14.25 -4.82
N ASP A 70 11.21 15.04 -5.28
CA ASP A 70 11.17 15.74 -6.56
C ASP A 70 11.09 14.75 -7.75
N MET A 71 11.85 13.65 -7.70
CA MET A 71 11.84 12.61 -8.74
C MET A 71 10.48 11.91 -8.88
N LEU A 72 9.78 11.70 -7.76
CA LEU A 72 8.49 11.01 -7.70
C LEU A 72 7.29 11.97 -7.76
N ASP A 73 7.55 13.29 -7.85
CA ASP A 73 6.55 14.35 -7.77
C ASP A 73 5.63 14.22 -6.53
N VAL A 74 6.25 13.99 -5.37
CA VAL A 74 5.57 13.96 -4.07
C VAL A 74 6.16 15.01 -3.15
N HIS A 75 5.33 15.63 -2.31
CA HIS A 75 5.75 16.77 -1.48
C HIS A 75 5.79 16.48 0.03
N GLN A 76 5.68 15.21 0.41
CA GLN A 76 5.77 14.76 1.78
C GLN A 76 6.41 13.36 1.86
N PRO A 77 7.06 13.01 2.99
CA PRO A 77 7.45 11.64 3.29
C PRO A 77 6.23 10.69 3.38
N ASP A 78 6.50 9.40 3.30
CA ASP A 78 5.51 8.31 3.38
C ASP A 78 5.77 7.39 4.58
N PHE A 79 4.80 6.59 5.02
CA PHE A 79 4.94 5.67 6.17
C PHE A 79 4.10 4.39 6.09
#